data_AF-A0A661I620-F1
#
_entry.id   AF-A0A661I620-F1
#
_cell.length_a   1.000
_cell.length_b   1.000
_cell.length_c   1.000
_cell.angle_alpha   90.00
_cell.angle_beta   90.00
_cell.angle_gamma   90.00
#
_symmetry.space_group_name_H-M   'P 1'
#
loop_
_entity.id
_entity.type
_entity.pdbx_description
1 polymer ?
#
loop_
_entity_poly.entity_id
_entity_poly.type
_entity_poly.pdbx_seq_one_letter_code
_entity_poly.pdbx_strand_id
1 'polypeptide(L)'
;MKNILLSLSILASALLAKDYTFNLNGNHQKENTTLTVKFETDEDGKIKANQRFDIKNNTNLKSIKILTASGLKGTLKDEREVIVFYKTSLEVSGLKIRNLYKVGHTRLYSDESNISITFDKDHYQNIVSYLRYHNIKSDVIKDIDNMYGTWEEIE
;
A
#
# COMPACT_ATOMS: atom_id res chain seq x y z
N MET A 1 -19.95 -17.23 46.42
CA MET A 1 -18.69 -16.67 45.88
C MET A 1 -18.65 -16.99 44.39
N LYS A 2 -19.45 -16.39 43.50
CA LYS A 2 -19.41 -15.03 42.95
C LYS A 2 -18.02 -14.57 42.46
N ASN A 3 -17.73 -14.96 41.22
CA ASN A 3 -17.24 -14.11 40.14
C ASN A 3 -15.92 -13.35 40.35
N ILE A 4 -14.79 -14.07 40.42
CA ILE A 4 -13.48 -13.47 40.18
C ILE A 4 -12.65 -14.45 39.34
N LEU A 5 -13.05 -14.66 38.09
CA LEU A 5 -12.24 -15.43 37.12
C LEU A 5 -12.50 -15.00 35.68
N LEU A 6 -12.89 -13.73 35.47
CA LEU A 6 -13.26 -13.20 34.17
C LEU A 6 -12.62 -11.85 33.84
N SER A 7 -11.54 -11.47 34.53
CA SER A 7 -10.89 -10.18 34.34
C SER A 7 -9.42 -10.25 33.91
N LEU A 8 -8.90 -11.43 33.51
CA LEU A 8 -7.50 -11.58 33.09
C LEU A 8 -7.30 -12.00 31.62
N SER A 9 -8.34 -11.95 30.79
CA SER A 9 -8.24 -12.29 29.36
C SER A 9 -8.43 -11.09 28.40
N ILE A 10 -8.56 -9.87 28.92
CA ILE A 10 -8.82 -8.66 28.09
C ILE A 10 -7.53 -7.88 27.75
N LEU A 11 -6.36 -8.33 28.22
CA LEU A 11 -5.08 -7.62 28.00
C LEU A 11 -4.20 -8.19 26.87
N ALA A 12 -4.67 -9.16 26.07
CA ALA A 12 -3.84 -9.84 25.07
C ALA A 12 -4.04 -9.38 23.61
N SER A 13 -4.91 -8.41 23.34
CA SER A 13 -4.96 -7.77 22.02
C SER A 13 -4.12 -6.50 22.01
N ALA A 14 -2.85 -6.62 22.42
CA ALA A 14 -1.87 -5.62 22.03
C ALA A 14 -1.83 -5.65 20.50
N LEU A 15 -2.43 -4.66 19.85
CA LEU A 15 -2.18 -4.41 18.44
C LEU A 15 -0.67 -4.23 18.29
N LEU A 16 0.02 -5.26 17.84
CA LEU A 16 1.44 -5.22 17.54
C LEU A 16 1.59 -4.44 16.24
N ALA A 17 1.72 -3.13 16.38
CA ALA A 17 2.02 -2.25 15.27
C ALA A 17 3.54 -2.18 15.12
N LYS A 18 4.06 -2.58 13.95
CA LYS A 18 5.50 -2.66 13.65
C LYS A 18 5.85 -1.66 12.55
N ASP A 19 7.03 -1.05 12.66
CA ASP A 19 7.55 -0.12 11.67
C ASP A 19 8.18 -0.88 10.51
N TYR A 20 7.83 -0.48 9.29
CA TYR A 20 8.36 -1.02 8.04
C TYR A 20 8.95 0.12 7.21
N THR A 21 10.18 -0.07 6.76
CA THR A 21 10.90 0.85 5.89
C THR A 21 10.82 0.35 4.46
N PHE A 22 10.26 1.19 3.59
CA PHE A 22 10.14 0.95 2.17
C PHE A 22 11.22 1.69 1.41
N ASN A 23 12.00 0.95 0.65
CA ASN A 23 12.94 1.49 -0.32
C ASN A 23 12.30 1.39 -1.70
N LEU A 24 11.71 2.49 -2.15
CA LEU A 24 11.06 2.59 -3.45
C LEU A 24 12.10 2.96 -4.49
N ASN A 25 12.14 2.20 -5.58
CA ASN A 25 13.05 2.41 -6.69
C ASN A 25 12.26 2.51 -7.99
N GLY A 26 12.68 3.40 -8.88
CA GLY A 26 12.06 3.54 -10.19
C GLY A 26 13.07 3.85 -11.30
N ASN A 27 12.54 4.18 -12.47
CA ASN A 27 13.34 4.50 -13.64
C ASN A 27 13.87 5.93 -13.60
N HIS A 28 13.16 6.82 -12.93
CA HIS A 28 13.58 8.21 -12.77
C HIS A 28 14.08 8.44 -11.35
N GLN A 29 15.12 9.26 -11.19
CA GLN A 29 15.71 9.54 -9.87
C GLN A 29 14.67 10.06 -8.85
N LYS A 30 13.66 10.81 -9.30
CA LYS A 30 12.54 11.27 -8.46
C LYS A 30 11.68 10.14 -7.88
N GLU A 31 11.75 8.95 -8.46
CA GLU A 31 11.00 7.77 -8.00
C GLU A 31 11.75 7.03 -6.89
N ASN A 32 13.04 7.32 -6.71
CA ASN A 32 13.86 6.72 -5.66
C ASN A 32 13.61 7.47 -4.34
N THR A 33 12.98 6.80 -3.38
CA THR A 33 12.66 7.39 -2.07
C THR A 33 12.54 6.31 -1.02
N THR A 34 12.87 6.67 0.22
CA THR A 34 12.69 5.81 1.39
C THR A 34 11.63 6.40 2.30
N LEU A 35 10.72 5.56 2.77
CA LEU A 35 9.66 5.96 3.70
C LEU A 35 9.45 4.90 4.77
N THR A 36 8.97 5.30 5.94
CA THR A 36 8.62 4.38 7.03
C THR A 36 7.13 4.45 7.30
N VAL A 37 6.50 3.29 7.39
CA VAL A 37 5.07 3.14 7.70
C VAL A 37 4.90 2.12 8.80
N LYS A 38 4.01 2.43 9.73
CA LYS A 38 3.67 1.54 10.82
C LYS A 38 2.44 0.71 10.46
N PHE A 39 2.62 -0.60 10.25
CA PHE A 39 1.51 -1.52 9.99
C PHE A 39 1.07 -2.24 11.25
N GLU A 40 -0.23 -2.46 11.35
CA GLU A 40 -0.78 -3.42 12.31
C GLU A 40 -0.53 -4.84 11.83
N THR A 41 -0.18 -5.74 12.75
CA THR A 41 -0.11 -7.17 12.50
C THR A 41 -1.33 -7.91 13.08
N ASP A 42 -1.62 -9.09 12.52
CA ASP A 42 -2.57 -10.05 13.06
C ASP A 42 -1.92 -10.90 14.18
N GLU A 43 -2.70 -11.83 14.73
CA GLU A 43 -2.29 -12.71 15.83
C GLU A 43 -1.12 -13.63 15.45
N ASP A 44 -0.93 -13.89 14.15
CA ASP A 44 0.17 -14.68 13.60
C ASP A 44 1.42 -13.81 13.31
N GLY A 45 1.38 -12.52 13.65
CA GLY A 45 2.47 -11.57 13.40
C GLY A 45 2.54 -11.06 11.95
N LYS A 46 1.60 -11.44 11.09
CA LYS A 46 1.56 -11.01 9.69
C LYS A 46 0.90 -9.65 9.56
N ILE A 47 1.31 -8.84 8.58
CA ILE A 47 0.64 -7.56 8.30
C ILE A 47 -0.84 -7.79 7.99
N LYS A 48 -1.75 -7.04 8.64
CA LYS A 48 -3.19 -7.12 8.31
C LYS A 48 -3.43 -6.65 6.87
N ALA A 49 -4.31 -7.35 6.15
CA ALA A 49 -4.73 -6.96 4.80
C ALA A 49 -5.65 -5.72 4.82
N ASN A 50 -5.74 -5.02 3.69
CA ASN A 50 -6.57 -3.83 3.43
C ASN A 50 -6.23 -2.60 4.29
N GLN A 51 -5.04 -2.53 4.88
CA GLN A 51 -4.53 -1.32 5.50
C GLN A 51 -4.15 -0.32 4.41
N ARG A 52 -4.43 0.97 4.65
CA ARG A 52 -4.31 2.04 3.66
C ARG A 52 -3.53 3.19 4.25
N PHE A 53 -2.54 3.68 3.49
CA PHE A 53 -1.73 4.82 3.89
C PHE A 53 -1.62 5.82 2.75
N ASP A 54 -1.68 7.09 3.13
CA ASP A 54 -1.49 8.23 2.24
C ASP A 54 -0.30 9.05 2.72
N ILE A 55 0.83 8.84 2.07
CA ILE A 55 2.05 9.58 2.39
C ILE A 55 2.10 10.82 1.52
N LYS A 56 1.58 11.93 2.04
CA LYS A 56 1.58 13.24 1.39
C LYS A 56 2.91 13.96 1.59
N ASN A 57 3.22 14.88 0.68
CA ASN A 57 4.37 15.79 0.77
C ASN A 57 5.72 15.07 0.87
N ASN A 58 5.86 13.88 0.27
CA ASN A 58 7.17 13.26 0.12
C ASN A 58 8.00 14.10 -0.87
N THR A 59 9.29 14.21 -0.59
CA THR A 59 10.22 15.14 -1.25
C THR A 59 10.16 15.09 -2.77
N ASN A 60 9.99 13.90 -3.35
CA ASN A 60 10.02 13.70 -4.80
C ASN A 60 8.66 13.30 -5.40
N LEU A 61 7.76 12.73 -4.59
CA LEU A 61 6.43 12.28 -5.01
C LEU A 61 5.38 12.91 -4.08
N LYS A 62 4.53 13.81 -4.61
CA LYS A 62 3.58 14.60 -3.80
C LYS A 62 2.63 13.74 -2.96
N SER A 63 2.27 12.55 -3.46
CA SER A 63 1.62 11.54 -2.64
C SER A 63 1.91 10.15 -3.14
N ILE A 64 2.22 9.30 -2.18
CA ILE A 64 2.41 7.87 -2.37
C ILE A 64 1.28 7.19 -1.61
N LYS A 65 0.56 6.29 -2.28
CA LYS A 65 -0.42 5.42 -1.65
C LYS A 65 0.19 4.06 -1.40
N ILE A 66 -0.07 3.51 -0.23
CA ILE A 66 0.37 2.18 0.16
C ILE A 66 -0.84 1.40 0.64
N LEU A 67 -1.00 0.19 0.11
CA LEU A 67 -2.11 -0.69 0.40
C LEU A 67 -1.59 -2.09 0.69
N THR A 68 -2.09 -2.72 1.76
CA THR A 68 -1.83 -4.14 2.00
C THR A 68 -2.94 -4.99 1.40
N ALA A 69 -2.58 -6.11 0.80
CA ALA A 69 -3.50 -7.07 0.23
C ALA A 69 -3.28 -8.45 0.85
N SER A 70 -4.31 -9.29 0.79
CA SER A 70 -4.22 -10.70 1.17
C SER A 70 -3.58 -11.58 0.07
N GLY A 71 -2.88 -10.98 -0.89
CA GLY A 71 -2.33 -11.65 -2.06
C GLY A 71 -3.29 -11.77 -3.25
N LEU A 72 -2.78 -12.33 -4.34
CA LEU A 72 -3.50 -12.51 -5.61
C LEU A 72 -4.69 -13.47 -5.46
N LYS A 73 -5.71 -13.27 -6.29
CA LYS A 73 -6.86 -14.17 -6.33
C LYS A 73 -6.41 -15.59 -6.72
N GLY A 74 -6.53 -16.54 -5.79
CA GLY A 74 -6.17 -17.95 -6.01
C GLY A 74 -4.76 -18.33 -5.53
N THR A 75 -4.00 -17.42 -4.90
CA THR A 75 -2.77 -17.79 -4.19
C THR A 75 -3.08 -18.28 -2.76
N LEU A 76 -2.09 -18.93 -2.14
CA LEU A 76 -2.21 -19.46 -0.77
C LEU A 76 -2.56 -18.32 0.20
N LYS A 77 -3.48 -18.59 1.14
CA LYS A 77 -4.04 -17.64 2.13
C LYS A 77 -2.99 -16.92 3.00
N ASP A 78 -1.75 -17.39 2.96
CA ASP A 78 -0.65 -16.96 3.80
C ASP A 78 0.29 -15.91 3.18
N GLU A 79 0.11 -15.57 1.90
CA GLU A 79 0.87 -14.49 1.28
C GLU A 79 0.24 -13.13 1.62
N ARG A 80 1.02 -12.23 2.23
CA ARG A 80 0.67 -10.80 2.30
C ARG A 80 1.36 -10.08 1.16
N GLU A 81 0.73 -9.04 0.66
CA GLU A 81 1.29 -8.21 -0.38
C GLU A 81 1.18 -6.75 0.01
N VAL A 82 2.19 -5.98 -0.35
CA VAL A 82 2.16 -4.53 -0.27
C VAL A 82 2.20 -3.97 -1.67
N ILE A 83 1.22 -3.13 -1.96
CA ILE A 83 1.08 -2.43 -3.23
C ILE A 83 1.35 -0.96 -2.95
N VAL A 84 2.24 -0.37 -3.74
CA VAL A 84 2.60 1.04 -3.68
C VAL A 84 2.31 1.67 -5.02
N PHE A 85 1.68 2.83 -5.03
CA PHE A 85 1.38 3.54 -6.26
C PHE A 85 1.32 5.04 -6.07
N TYR A 86 1.56 5.78 -7.15
CA TYR A 86 1.37 7.22 -7.20
C TYR A 86 0.81 7.65 -8.55
N LYS A 87 0.16 8.81 -8.56
CA LYS A 87 -0.46 9.40 -9.75
C LYS A 87 0.58 10.17 -10.56
N THR A 88 0.52 10.04 -11.87
CA THR A 88 1.44 10.68 -12.81
C THR A 88 0.75 11.01 -14.14
N SER A 89 1.49 11.63 -15.05
CA SER A 89 1.07 11.93 -16.42
C SER A 89 2.18 11.58 -17.40
N LEU A 90 1.81 11.24 -18.63
CA LEU A 90 2.73 10.96 -19.71
C LEU A 90 2.51 11.98 -20.82
N GLU A 91 3.59 12.48 -21.41
CA GLU A 91 3.53 13.30 -22.63
C GLU A 91 3.92 12.44 -23.83
N VAL A 92 3.02 12.34 -24.81
CA VAL A 92 3.24 11.58 -26.06
C VAL A 92 2.89 12.49 -27.23
N SER A 93 3.87 12.78 -28.09
CA SER A 93 3.66 13.59 -29.30
C SER A 93 2.97 14.95 -29.03
N GLY A 94 3.31 15.59 -27.90
CA GLY A 94 2.72 16.87 -27.46
C GLY A 94 1.35 16.76 -26.79
N LEU A 95 0.80 15.55 -26.62
CA LEU A 95 -0.43 15.29 -25.88
C LEU A 95 -0.10 14.80 -24.46
N LYS A 96 -0.63 15.51 -23.45
CA LYS A 96 -0.50 15.13 -22.03
C LYS A 96 -1.63 14.19 -21.63
N ILE A 97 -1.31 12.92 -21.47
CA ILE A 97 -2.21 11.89 -20.93
C ILE A 97 -2.17 11.99 -19.40
N ARG A 98 -3.30 12.38 -18.80
CA ARG A 98 -3.47 12.56 -17.35
C ARG A 98 -4.07 11.32 -16.68
N ASN A 99 -4.10 11.33 -15.35
CA ASN A 99 -4.70 10.27 -14.52
C ASN A 99 -4.08 8.88 -14.72
N LEU A 100 -2.77 8.84 -14.97
CA LEU A 100 -2.02 7.61 -15.05
C LEU A 100 -1.46 7.26 -13.67
N TYR A 101 -1.18 5.97 -13.45
CA TYR A 101 -0.60 5.49 -12.20
C TYR A 101 0.62 4.65 -12.49
N LYS A 102 1.68 4.90 -11.72
CA LYS A 102 2.82 3.99 -11.64
C LYS A 102 2.67 3.17 -10.37
N VAL A 103 2.90 1.88 -10.51
CA VAL A 103 2.63 0.88 -9.47
C VAL A 103 3.88 0.06 -9.22
N GLY A 104 4.01 -0.43 -8.01
CA GLY A 104 4.98 -1.44 -7.62
C GLY A 104 4.37 -2.28 -6.53
N HIS A 105 4.70 -3.57 -6.49
CA HIS A 105 4.22 -4.44 -5.43
C HIS A 105 5.32 -5.39 -5.01
N THR A 106 5.17 -5.94 -3.81
CA THR A 106 6.00 -7.04 -3.35
C THR A 106 5.22 -7.92 -2.39
N ARG A 107 5.60 -9.18 -2.32
CA ARG A 107 5.03 -10.15 -1.40
C ARG A 107 5.88 -10.20 -0.14
N LEU A 108 5.20 -10.34 1.00
CA LEU A 108 5.81 -10.44 2.30
C LEU A 108 5.62 -11.86 2.81
N TYR A 109 6.75 -12.54 3.01
CA TYR A 109 6.83 -13.94 3.38
C TYR A 109 7.34 -14.15 4.82
N SER A 110 7.86 -13.10 5.47
CA SER A 110 8.62 -13.18 6.72
C SER A 110 8.49 -11.88 7.55
N ASP A 111 9.20 -11.83 8.69
CA ASP A 111 9.31 -10.67 9.58
C ASP A 111 10.12 -9.48 9.02
N GLU A 112 10.35 -9.44 7.71
CA GLU A 112 11.11 -8.40 7.03
C GLU A 112 10.47 -7.02 7.21
N SER A 113 11.14 -6.15 7.97
CA SER A 113 10.74 -4.75 8.11
C SER A 113 11.33 -3.83 7.04
N ASN A 114 12.41 -4.25 6.37
CA ASN A 114 13.03 -3.49 5.28
C ASN A 114 12.59 -4.07 3.94
N ILE A 115 11.72 -3.35 3.25
CA ILE A 115 11.05 -3.82 2.05
C ILE A 115 11.54 -2.99 0.86
N SER A 116 12.07 -3.66 -0.16
CA SER A 116 12.42 -3.00 -1.42
C SER A 116 11.34 -3.24 -2.46
N ILE A 117 10.83 -2.15 -3.05
CA ILE A 117 9.81 -2.20 -4.11
C ILE A 117 10.35 -1.45 -5.31
N THR A 118 10.25 -2.07 -6.49
CA THR A 118 10.58 -1.43 -7.75
C THR A 118 9.28 -1.10 -8.48
N PHE A 119 9.15 0.15 -8.93
CA PHE A 119 8.04 0.57 -9.78
C PHE A 119 8.17 -0.05 -11.18
N ASP A 120 7.04 -0.43 -11.76
CA ASP A 120 6.98 -1.00 -13.10
C ASP A 120 7.54 -0.01 -14.13
N LYS A 121 8.43 -0.51 -15.00
CA LYS A 121 9.23 0.34 -15.89
C LYS A 121 8.41 1.06 -16.96
N ASP A 122 7.49 0.33 -17.60
CA ASP A 122 6.85 0.75 -18.85
C ASP A 122 5.31 0.66 -18.83
N HIS A 123 4.72 0.45 -17.65
CA HIS A 123 3.29 0.23 -17.52
C HIS A 123 2.63 1.34 -16.70
N TYR A 124 1.92 2.23 -17.41
CA TYR A 124 0.90 3.08 -16.81
C TYR A 124 -0.37 2.26 -16.66
N GLN A 125 -0.80 2.07 -15.41
CA GLN A 125 -1.91 1.17 -15.11
C GLN A 125 -3.20 1.95 -14.82
N ASN A 126 -4.33 1.37 -15.23
CA ASN A 126 -5.61 1.74 -14.65
C ASN A 126 -5.65 1.18 -13.22
N ILE A 127 -5.60 2.07 -12.22
CA ILE A 127 -5.43 1.66 -10.83
C ILE A 127 -6.56 0.76 -10.34
N VAL A 128 -7.80 1.00 -10.75
CA VAL A 128 -8.96 0.17 -10.35
C VAL A 128 -8.79 -1.28 -10.83
N SER A 129 -8.41 -1.45 -12.10
CA SER A 129 -8.21 -2.77 -12.70
C SER A 129 -7.04 -3.50 -12.04
N TYR A 130 -5.95 -2.77 -11.77
CA TYR A 130 -4.79 -3.30 -11.06
C TYR A 130 -5.15 -3.77 -9.65
N LEU A 131 -5.79 -2.93 -8.84
CA LEU A 131 -6.19 -3.28 -7.47
C LEU A 131 -7.15 -4.49 -7.43
N ARG A 132 -8.08 -4.60 -8.39
CA ARG A 132 -8.97 -5.78 -8.49
C ARG A 132 -8.21 -7.07 -8.77
N TYR A 133 -7.16 -7.02 -9.59
CA TYR A 133 -6.31 -8.18 -9.85
C TYR A 133 -5.62 -8.67 -8.55
N HIS A 134 -5.22 -7.73 -7.69
CA HIS A 134 -4.68 -7.99 -6.36
C HIS A 134 -5.75 -8.21 -5.28
N ASN A 135 -6.96 -8.62 -5.68
CA ASN A 135 -8.04 -9.02 -4.79
C ASN A 135 -8.50 -7.93 -3.80
N ILE A 136 -8.26 -6.65 -4.13
CA ILE A 136 -8.76 -5.53 -3.36
C ILE A 136 -10.24 -5.34 -3.69
N LYS A 137 -11.07 -5.36 -2.64
CA LYS A 137 -12.52 -5.26 -2.78
C LYS A 137 -12.95 -3.86 -3.20
N SER A 138 -14.10 -3.76 -3.87
CA SER A 138 -14.58 -2.52 -4.48
C SER A 138 -14.92 -1.42 -3.48
N ASP A 139 -15.30 -1.77 -2.26
CA ASP A 139 -15.47 -0.84 -1.13
C ASP A 139 -14.15 -0.15 -0.76
N VAL A 140 -13.06 -0.91 -0.68
CA VAL A 140 -11.71 -0.37 -0.43
C VAL A 140 -11.27 0.55 -1.57
N ILE A 141 -11.60 0.20 -2.82
CA ILE A 141 -11.29 1.01 -4.01
C ILE A 141 -12.12 2.31 -4.05
N LYS A 142 -13.41 2.27 -3.71
CA LYS A 142 -14.29 3.46 -3.69
C LYS A 142 -13.83 4.52 -2.68
N ASP A 143 -13.24 4.10 -1.58
CA ASP A 143 -12.65 5.04 -0.62
C ASP A 143 -11.35 5.66 -1.14
N ILE A 144 -10.58 4.92 -1.95
CA ILE A 144 -9.46 5.50 -2.69
C ILE A 144 -10.01 6.53 -3.68
N ASP A 145 -11.16 6.28 -4.32
CA ASP A 145 -11.95 7.24 -5.15
C ASP A 145 -12.38 8.51 -4.40
N ASN A 146 -12.74 8.44 -3.12
CA ASN A 146 -13.05 9.64 -2.33
C ASN A 146 -11.82 10.47 -1.94
N MET A 147 -10.62 9.92 -2.09
CA MET A 147 -9.38 10.71 -2.02
C MET A 147 -9.16 11.52 -3.31
N TYR A 148 -9.95 11.32 -4.38
CA TYR A 148 -9.76 11.97 -5.70
C TYR A 148 -10.07 13.47 -5.69
N GLY A 149 -10.76 13.98 -4.66
CA GLY A 149 -11.13 15.39 -4.55
C GLY A 149 -10.05 16.33 -3.98
N THR A 150 -8.87 15.84 -3.60
CA THR A 150 -7.82 16.66 -2.94
C THR A 150 -6.47 16.66 -3.65
N TRP A 151 -6.47 16.44 -4.97
CA TRP A 151 -5.24 16.38 -5.75
C TRP A 151 -4.99 17.67 -6.53
N GLU A 152 -4.11 18.52 -6.00
CA GLU A 152 -3.40 19.46 -6.86
C GLU A 152 -2.52 18.65 -7.82
N GLU A 153 -2.89 18.63 -9.11
CA GLU A 153 -1.95 18.33 -10.18
C GLU A 153 -0.84 19.37 -10.11
N ILE A 154 0.41 18.93 -10.01
CA ILE A 154 1.54 19.83 -10.17
C ILE A 154 2.31 19.35 -11.39
N GLU A 155 2.51 20.30 -12.30
CA GLU A 155 3.29 20.19 -13.53
C GLU A 155 4.73 19.72 -13.25
#